data_AF-A0A523F1R5-F1
#
_entry.id   AF-A0A523F1R5-F1
#
_cell.length_a   1.000
_cell.length_b   1.000
_cell.length_c   1.000
_cell.angle_alpha   90.00
_cell.angle_beta   90.00
_cell.angle_gamma   90.00
#
_symmetry.space_group_name_H-M   'P 1'
#
loop_
_entity.id
_entity.type
_entity.pdbx_description
1 polymer ?
#
loop_
_entity_poly.entity_id
_entity_poly.type
_entity_poly.pdbx_seq_one_letter_code
_entity_poly.pdbx_strand_id
1 'polypeptide(L)' 'MSESEVVTVRLTTELKARLDALAKSTKRTRSFLAAEAIANYVEINAWQIEEIEKGLQEVEAGDFLTEEEQAEAYARWRS' A
#
# COMPACT_ATOMS: atom_id res chain seq x y z
N MET A 1 -4.00 10.33 -24.34
CA MET A 1 -3.01 9.28 -24.04
C MET A 1 -2.49 9.58 -22.64
N SER A 2 -2.42 8.60 -21.75
CA SER A 2 -1.83 8.82 -20.42
C SER A 2 -0.34 9.09 -20.59
N GLU A 3 0.17 10.13 -19.92
CA GLU A 3 1.60 10.43 -19.89
C GLU A 3 2.33 9.37 -19.05
N SER A 4 3.52 8.97 -19.50
CA SER A 4 4.38 8.03 -18.77
C SER A 4 5.71 8.70 -18.47
N GLU A 5 6.12 8.67 -17.21
CA GLU A 5 7.38 9.23 -16.74
C GLU A 5 8.44 8.14 -16.54
N VAL A 6 9.71 8.51 -16.68
CA VAL A 6 10.84 7.58 -16.50
C VAL A 6 11.42 7.72 -15.10
N VAL A 7 11.43 6.62 -14.35
CA VAL A 7 12.12 6.52 -13.06
C VAL A 7 13.34 5.61 -13.21
N THR A 8 14.50 6.07 -12.75
CA THR A 8 15.73 5.26 -12.68
C THR A 8 15.90 4.69 -11.28
N VAL A 9 15.86 3.36 -11.16
CA VAL A 9 16.03 2.65 -9.89
C VAL A 9 17.36 1.89 -9.86
N ARG A 10 18.02 1.92 -8.70
CA ARG A 10 19.23 1.12 -8.46
C ARG A 10 18.83 -0.22 -7.87
N LEU A 11 19.23 -1.30 -8.54
CA LEU A 11 19.01 -2.67 -8.08
C LEU A 11 20.36 -3.32 -7.76
N THR A 12 20.36 -4.22 -6.77
CA THR A 12 21.50 -5.13 -6.59
C THR A 12 21.60 -6.08 -7.79
N THR A 13 22.80 -6.60 -8.06
CA THR A 13 23.02 -7.57 -9.15
C THR A 13 22.12 -8.80 -8.98
N GLU A 14 21.95 -9.28 -7.75
CA GLU A 14 21.07 -10.41 -7.44
C GLU A 14 19.60 -10.10 -7.76
N LEU A 15 19.09 -8.95 -7.32
CA LEU A 15 17.70 -8.57 -7.56
C LEU A 15 17.41 -8.39 -9.05
N LYS A 16 18.35 -7.79 -9.79
CA LYS A 16 18.25 -7.68 -11.25
C LYS A 16 18.14 -9.07 -11.90
N ALA A 17 18.97 -10.02 -11.50
CA ALA A 17 18.94 -11.37 -12.06
C ALA A 17 17.60 -12.09 -11.79
N ARG A 18 17.03 -11.92 -10.58
CA ARG A 18 15.70 -12.44 -10.24
C ARG A 18 14.60 -11.80 -11.09
N LEU A 19 14.67 -10.48 -11.30
CA LEU A 19 13.72 -9.75 -12.16
C LEU A 19 13.82 -10.19 -13.62
N ASP A 20 15.04 -10.41 -14.13
CA ASP A 20 15.27 -10.95 -15.49
C ASP A 20 14.64 -12.34 -15.67
N ALA A 21 14.79 -13.22 -14.68
CA ALA A 21 14.18 -14.55 -14.71
C ALA A 21 12.64 -14.48 -14.67
N LEU A 22 12.08 -13.62 -13.82
CA LEU A 22 10.64 -13.40 -13.71
C LEU A 22 10.03 -12.83 -15.00
N ALA A 23 10.70 -11.84 -15.61
CA ALA A 23 10.31 -11.29 -16.91
C ALA A 23 10.22 -12.38 -17.98
N LYS A 24 11.21 -13.27 -18.03
CA LYS A 24 11.24 -14.40 -18.98
C LYS A 24 10.11 -15.40 -18.72
N SER A 25 9.86 -15.80 -17.47
CA SER A 25 8.82 -16.78 -17.14
C SER A 25 7.41 -16.26 -17.38
N THR A 26 7.18 -14.95 -17.17
CA THR A 26 5.87 -14.30 -17.32
C THR A 26 5.63 -13.72 -18.72
N LYS A 27 6.63 -13.74 -19.61
CA LYS A 27 6.59 -13.09 -20.94
C LYS A 27 6.29 -11.59 -20.83
N ARG A 28 6.83 -10.93 -19.82
CA ARG A 28 6.70 -9.47 -19.60
C ARG A 28 8.07 -8.79 -19.70
N THR A 29 8.05 -7.47 -19.89
CA THR A 29 9.29 -6.68 -19.83
C THR A 29 9.64 -6.38 -18.38
N ARG A 30 10.93 -6.15 -18.10
CA ARG A 30 11.36 -5.68 -16.78
C ARG A 30 10.65 -4.39 -16.36
N SER A 31 10.51 -3.44 -17.28
CA SER A 31 9.88 -2.15 -16.99
C SER A 31 8.41 -2.30 -16.63
N PHE A 32 7.70 -3.23 -17.28
CA PHE A 32 6.32 -3.55 -16.91
C PHE A 32 6.23 -4.10 -15.48
N LEU A 33 7.04 -5.11 -15.15
CA LEU A 33 7.04 -5.72 -13.82
C LEU A 33 7.51 -4.74 -12.73
N ALA A 34 8.48 -3.88 -13.04
CA ALA A 34 8.94 -2.85 -12.12
C ALA A 34 7.84 -1.81 -11.85
N ALA A 35 7.16 -1.34 -12.90
CA ALA A 35 6.04 -0.41 -12.75
C ALA A 35 4.89 -1.03 -11.96
N GLU A 36 4.55 -2.29 -12.23
CA GLU A 36 3.52 -3.04 -11.49
C GLU A 36 3.88 -3.20 -10.00
N ALA A 37 5.13 -3.57 -9.70
CA ALA A 37 5.60 -3.69 -8.33
C ALA A 37 5.59 -2.33 -7.58
N ILE A 38 5.99 -1.24 -8.26
CA ILE A 38 5.95 0.11 -7.69
C ILE A 38 4.50 0.54 -7.45
N ALA A 39 3.59 0.31 -8.40
CA ALA A 39 2.18 0.66 -8.25
C ALA A 39 1.55 -0.04 -7.05
N ASN A 40 1.74 -1.36 -6.93
CA ASN A 40 1.23 -2.14 -5.79
C ASN A 40 1.81 -1.66 -4.46
N TYR A 41 3.11 -1.33 -4.44
CA TYR A 41 3.75 -0.79 -3.24
C TYR A 41 3.14 0.56 -2.85
N VAL A 42 2.97 1.47 -3.80
CA VAL A 42 2.39 2.79 -3.54
C VAL A 42 0.95 2.68 -3.06
N GLU A 43 0.13 1.86 -3.72
CA GLU A 43 -1.28 1.68 -3.36
C GLU A 43 -1.45 1.19 -1.91
N ILE A 44 -0.73 0.13 -1.54
CA ILE A 44 -0.80 -0.44 -0.19
C ILE A 44 -0.38 0.59 0.87
N ASN A 45 0.71 1.32 0.63
CA ASN A 45 1.25 2.25 1.62
C ASN A 45 0.44 3.56 1.68
N ALA A 46 -0.03 4.07 0.54
CA ALA A 46 -0.81 5.30 0.50
C ALA A 46 -2.13 5.14 1.24
N TRP A 47 -2.83 4.03 1.03
CA TRP A 47 -4.07 3.73 1.77
C TRP A 47 -3.82 3.68 3.28
N GLN A 48 -2.75 3.02 3.74
CA GLN A 48 -2.44 2.94 5.17
C GLN A 48 -2.15 4.31 5.78
N ILE A 49 -1.37 5.14 5.08
CA ILE A 49 -1.05 6.49 5.54
C ILE A 49 -2.34 7.32 5.65
N GLU A 50 -3.21 7.26 4.63
CA GLU A 50 -4.46 8.00 4.60
C GLU A 50 -5.38 7.61 5.77
N GLU A 51 -5.52 6.31 6.06
CA GLU A 51 -6.36 5.85 7.18
C GLU A 51 -5.79 6.25 8.55
N ILE A 52 -4.46 6.25 8.70
CA ILE A 52 -3.81 6.75 9.92
C ILE A 52 -4.07 8.24 10.08
N GLU A 53 -3.91 9.02 9.02
CA GLU A 53 -4.15 10.46 9.04
C GLU A 53 -5.61 10.80 9.37
N LYS A 54 -6.58 10.05 8.82
CA LYS A 54 -7.99 10.19 9.19
C LYS A 54 -8.24 9.88 10.66
N GLY A 55 -7.73 8.77 11.16
CA GLY A 55 -7.88 8.42 12.58
C GLY A 55 -7.28 9.48 13.52
N LEU A 56 -6.15 10.09 13.15
CA LEU A 56 -5.58 11.21 13.90
C LEU A 56 -6.48 12.46 13.88
N GLN A 57 -7.09 12.77 12.73
CA GLN A 57 -8.03 13.90 12.63
C GLN A 57 -9.30 13.67 13.45
N GLU A 58 -9.82 12.44 13.45
CA GLU A 58 -10.92 12.07 14.35
C GLU A 58 -10.49 12.36 15.79
N VAL A 59 -9.26 11.98 16.21
CA VAL A 59 -8.68 12.18 17.58
C VAL A 59 -8.70 13.63 17.97
N GLU A 60 -8.23 14.48 17.09
CA GLU A 60 -8.21 15.92 17.31
C GLU A 60 -9.62 16.52 17.36
N ALA A 61 -10.57 15.96 16.60
CA ALA A 61 -11.98 16.38 16.63
C ALA A 61 -12.76 15.84 17.85
N GLY A 62 -12.17 14.95 18.65
CA GLY A 62 -12.84 14.31 19.78
C GLY A 62 -13.88 13.27 19.38
N ASP A 63 -13.84 12.79 18.13
CA ASP A 63 -14.76 11.79 17.57
C ASP A 63 -14.35 10.35 17.95
N PHE A 64 -14.38 10.05 19.27
CA PHE A 64 -14.11 8.72 19.83
C PHE A 64 -15.29 8.24 20.63
N LEU A 65 -15.46 6.93 20.64
CA LEU A 65 -16.35 6.27 21.57
C LEU A 65 -15.90 6.58 23.01
N THR A 66 -16.87 6.97 23.83
CA THR A 66 -16.73 6.94 25.29
C THR A 66 -16.53 5.51 25.79
N GLU A 67 -16.06 5.34 27.03
CA GLU A 67 -15.86 4.01 27.63
C GLU A 67 -17.13 3.15 27.60
N GLU A 68 -18.29 3.78 27.76
CA GLU A 68 -19.60 3.13 27.78
C GLU A 68 -20.01 2.66 26.36
N GLU A 69 -19.83 3.52 25.35
CA GLU A 69 -20.07 3.17 23.95
C GLU A 69 -19.09 2.10 23.43
N GLN A 70 -17.85 2.13 23.92
CA GLN A 70 -16.84 1.12 23.61
C GLN A 70 -17.24 -0.25 24.16
N ALA A 71 -17.75 -0.31 25.40
CA ALA A 71 -18.23 -1.54 26.02
C ALA A 71 -19.41 -2.16 25.26
N GLU A 72 -20.37 -1.33 24.83
CA GLU A 72 -21.50 -1.79 24.01
C GLU A 72 -21.07 -2.31 22.63
N ALA A 73 -20.16 -1.60 21.95
CA ALA A 73 -19.63 -2.02 20.66
C ALA A 73 -18.93 -3.38 20.76
N TYR A 74 -18.14 -3.59 21.82
CA TYR A 74 -17.44 -4.84 22.06
C TYR A 74 -18.38 -6.01 22.37
N ALA A 75 -19.47 -5.74 23.11
CA ALA A 75 -20.50 -6.74 23.39
C ALA A 75 -21.23 -7.18 22.10
N ARG A 76 -21.54 -6.24 21.20
CA ARG A 76 -22.18 -6.53 19.90
C ARG A 76 -21.29 -7.38 18.96
N TRP A 77 -19.98 -7.20 19.00
CA TRP A 77 -19.06 -7.97 18.15
C TRP A 77 -18.83 -9.42 18.62
N ARG A 78 -19.12 -9.74 19.88
CA ARG A 78 -18.96 -11.09 20.42
C ARG A 78 -20.22 -11.96 20.35
N SER A 79 -21.36 -11.42 19.92
CA SER A 79 -22.62 -12.16 19.71
C SER A 79 -22.76 -12.61 18.27
#